data_AF-A0A9P7EQD4-F1
#
_entry.id   AF-A0A9P7EQD4-F1
#
_cell.length_a   1.000
_cell.length_b   1.000
_cell.length_c   1.000
_cell.angle_alpha   90.00
_cell.angle_beta   90.00
_cell.angle_gamma   90.00
#
_symmetry.space_group_name_H-M   'P 1'
#
loop_
_entity.id
_entity.type
_entity.pdbx_description
1 polymer ?
#
loop_
_entity_poly.entity_id
_entity_poly.type
_entity_poly.pdbx_seq_one_letter_code
_entity_poly.pdbx_strand_id
1 'polypeptide(L)' 'MTCGGCSGAVTRVLTKAQQEGSVSSFDVSLETQLVNVKGPIEKDALVEKIRKTGKEVRPRSWFSGPRMTYRWYGF' A
#
# COMPACT_ATOMS: atom_id res chain seq x y z
N MET A 1 2.90 15.47 -6.63
CA MET A 1 2.65 16.67 -5.80
C MET A 1 1.84 16.25 -4.60
N THR A 2 2.39 16.46 -3.41
CA THR A 2 1.89 16.04 -2.10
C THR A 2 0.59 16.77 -1.73
N CYS A 3 -0.51 16.38 -2.35
CA CYS A 3 -1.85 16.69 -1.86
C CYS A 3 -2.36 15.47 -1.09
N GLY A 4 -2.97 15.67 0.09
CA GLY A 4 -3.56 14.62 0.92
C GLY A 4 -4.56 13.71 0.20
N GLY A 5 -5.00 14.08 -1.01
CA GLY A 5 -5.75 13.20 -1.91
C GLY A 5 -4.98 11.94 -2.35
N CYS A 6 -3.65 12.00 -2.40
CA CYS A 6 -2.80 10.88 -2.83
C CYS A 6 -2.76 9.74 -1.81
N SER A 7 -2.61 10.04 -0.52
CA SER A 7 -2.74 9.03 0.54
C SER A 7 -4.17 8.58 0.71
N GLY A 8 -5.14 9.50 0.59
CA GLY A 8 -6.56 9.16 0.72
C GLY A 8 -7.01 8.08 -0.28
N ALA A 9 -6.54 8.15 -1.52
CA ALA A 9 -6.82 7.12 -2.53
C ALA A 9 -6.27 5.75 -2.12
N VAL A 10 -5.03 5.69 -1.62
CA VAL A 10 -4.41 4.43 -1.22
C VAL A 10 -5.04 3.87 0.05
N THR A 11 -5.27 4.71 1.06
CA THR A 11 -5.97 4.33 2.30
C THR A 11 -7.33 3.70 1.98
N ARG A 12 -8.14 4.30 1.09
CA ARG A 12 -9.46 3.76 0.72
C ARG A 12 -9.37 2.34 0.15
N VAL A 13 -8.39 2.08 -0.71
CA VAL A 13 -8.22 0.75 -1.33
C VAL A 13 -7.70 -0.28 -0.31
N LEU A 14 -6.78 0.13 0.56
CA LEU A 14 -6.25 -0.74 1.61
C LEU A 14 -7.29 -1.04 2.70
N THR A 15 -8.13 -0.08 3.08
CA THR A 15 -9.27 -0.30 3.97
C THR A 15 -10.25 -1.31 3.39
N LYS A 16 -10.55 -1.25 2.08
CA LYS A 16 -11.37 -2.28 1.41
C LYS A 16 -10.71 -3.65 1.47
N ALA A 17 -9.41 -3.73 1.19
CA ALA A 17 -8.66 -4.98 1.29
C ALA A 17 -8.61 -5.53 2.73
N GLN A 18 -8.68 -4.66 3.74
CA GLN A 18 -8.79 -5.04 5.14
C GLN A 18 -10.18 -5.57 5.49
N GLN A 19 -11.24 -4.92 4.99
CA GLN A 19 -12.62 -5.40 5.16
C GLN A 19 -12.87 -6.75 4.46
N GLU A 20 -12.21 -7.00 3.33
CA GLU A 20 -12.21 -8.29 2.63
C GLU A 20 -11.41 -9.38 3.36
N GLY A 21 -10.73 -9.07 4.48
CA GLY A 21 -9.88 -10.00 5.23
C GLY A 21 -8.54 -10.34 4.57
N SER A 22 -8.22 -9.72 3.43
CA SER A 22 -6.95 -9.92 2.73
C SER A 22 -5.79 -9.18 3.42
N VAL A 23 -6.08 -8.07 4.10
CA VAL A 23 -5.11 -7.28 4.85
C VAL A 23 -5.48 -7.31 6.33
N SER A 24 -4.53 -7.65 7.20
CA SER A 24 -4.73 -7.58 8.66
C SER A 24 -4.54 -6.15 9.16
N SER A 25 -3.48 -5.48 8.71
CA SER A 25 -3.15 -4.11 9.13
C SER A 25 -2.33 -3.42 8.05
N PHE A 26 -2.48 -2.11 7.91
CA PHE A 26 -1.66 -1.31 7.00
C PHE A 26 -1.30 0.03 7.63
N ASP A 27 -0.19 0.61 7.20
CA ASP A 27 0.32 1.91 7.64
C ASP A 27 0.71 2.74 6.42
N VAL A 28 0.20 3.98 6.35
CA VAL A 28 0.36 4.90 5.21
C VAL A 28 1.14 6.11 5.66
N SER A 29 2.40 6.19 5.27
CA SER A 29 3.29 7.31 5.62
C SER A 29 3.52 8.22 4.42
N LEU A 30 2.87 9.39 4.44
CA LEU A 30 2.98 10.44 3.42
C LEU A 30 4.39 11.03 3.32
N GLU A 31 5.03 11.26 4.45
CA GLU A 31 6.37 11.87 4.53
C GLU A 31 7.42 10.99 3.82
N THR A 32 7.39 9.69 4.09
CA THR A 32 8.32 8.72 3.49
C THR A 32 7.84 8.14 2.16
N GLN A 33 6.58 8.40 1.79
CA GLN A 33 5.89 7.80 0.65
C GLN A 33 5.89 6.26 0.70
N LEU A 34 5.70 5.71 1.90
CA LEU A 34 5.73 4.28 2.17
C LEU A 34 4.35 3.79 2.58
N VAL A 35 4.03 2.58 2.15
CA VAL A 35 2.99 1.77 2.75
C VAL A 35 3.53 0.47 3.28
N ASN A 36 3.20 0.21 4.53
CA ASN A 36 3.38 -1.10 5.10
C ASN A 36 2.05 -1.83 5.06
N VAL A 37 2.04 -3.04 4.51
CA VAL A 37 0.87 -3.92 4.54
C VAL A 37 1.25 -5.20 5.26
N LYS A 38 0.40 -5.63 6.17
CA LYS A 38 0.49 -6.88 6.90
C LYS A 38 -0.77 -7.67 6.64
N GLY A 39 -0.64 -8.89 6.17
CA GLY A 39 -1.77 -9.78 5.93
C GLY A 39 -1.43 -10.87 4.93
N PRO A 40 -2.36 -11.80 4.70
CA PRO A 40 -2.21 -12.91 3.75
C PRO A 40 -2.35 -12.47 2.27
N ILE A 41 -2.50 -11.18 1.97
CA ILE A 41 -2.63 -10.69 0.59
C ILE A 41 -1.37 -10.98 -0.24
N GLU A 42 -1.60 -11.51 -1.43
CA GLU A 42 -0.56 -11.70 -2.45
C GLU A 42 0.01 -10.37 -2.95
N LYS A 43 1.30 -10.37 -3.26
CA LYS A 43 2.02 -9.16 -3.72
C LYS A 43 1.38 -8.56 -4.96
N ASP A 44 1.10 -9.38 -5.98
CA ASP A 44 0.51 -8.94 -7.24
C ASP A 44 -0.88 -8.36 -7.06
N ALA A 45 -1.73 -8.99 -6.23
CA ALA A 45 -3.06 -8.50 -5.93
C ALA A 45 -3.01 -7.12 -5.24
N LEU A 46 -2.06 -6.93 -4.33
CA LEU A 46 -1.84 -5.65 -3.67
C LEU A 46 -1.31 -4.58 -4.62
N VAL A 47 -0.34 -4.92 -5.48
CA VAL A 47 0.21 -4.01 -6.48
C VAL A 47 -0.88 -3.56 -7.46
N GLU A 48 -1.71 -4.47 -7.97
CA GLU A 48 -2.86 -4.12 -8.83
C GLU A 48 -3.84 -3.19 -8.11
N LYS A 49 -4.16 -3.47 -6.84
CA LYS A 49 -5.03 -2.62 -6.02
C LYS A 49 -4.48 -1.19 -5.90
N ILE A 50 -3.19 -1.05 -5.60
CA ILE A 50 -2.58 0.27 -5.48
C ILE A 50 -2.41 0.93 -6.86
N ARG A 51 -2.14 0.17 -7.94
CA ARG A 51 -2.07 0.68 -9.31
C ARG A 51 -3.36 1.35 -9.75
N LYS A 52 -4.53 0.84 -9.32
CA LYS A 52 -5.84 1.48 -9.55
C LYS A 52 -5.96 2.89 -8.95
N THR A 53 -5.11 3.25 -7.99
CA THR A 53 -5.06 4.60 -7.43
C THR A 53 -4.22 5.57 -8.26
N GLY A 54 -3.66 5.12 -9.39
CA GLY A 54 -2.77 5.91 -10.23
C GLY A 54 -1.38 6.10 -9.63
N LYS A 55 -0.97 5.18 -8.73
CA LYS A 55 0.34 5.22 -8.04
C LYS A 55 1.22 4.09 -8.55
N GLU A 56 2.47 4.41 -8.86
CA GLU A 56 3.49 3.41 -9.17
C GLU A 56 3.98 2.79 -7.86
N VAL A 57 3.93 1.47 -7.76
CA VAL A 57 4.41 0.74 -6.58
C VAL A 57 5.72 0.06 -6.89
N ARG A 58 6.72 0.33 -6.07
CA ARG A 58 7.99 -0.38 -6.06
C ARG A 58 8.04 -1.25 -4.81
N PRO A 59 8.05 -2.58 -4.94
CA PRO A 59 8.29 -3.44 -3.79
C PRO A 59 9.69 -3.12 -3.26
N ARG A 60 9.77 -2.68 -2.00
CA ARG A 60 11.05 -2.47 -1.35
C ARG A 60 11.39 -3.79 -0.66
N SER A 61 12.40 -4.48 -1.17
CA SER A 61 12.90 -5.75 -0.63
C SER A 61 13.63 -5.52 0.70
N TRP A 62 12.89 -5.18 1.75
CA TRP A 62 13.35 -5.33 3.12
C TRP A 62 12.52 -6.44 3.76
N PHE A 63 12.96 -7.67 3.53
CA PHE A 63 12.36 -8.88 4.06
C PHE A 63 12.88 -9.10 5.49
N SER A 64 12.18 -8.53 6.46
CA SER A 64 12.35 -8.85 7.87
C SER A 64 11.01 -9.39 8.40
N GLY A 65 10.64 -10.61 8.00
CA GLY A 65 9.46 -11.34 8.50
C GLY A 65 8.16 -11.15 7.68
N PRO A 66 6.97 -11.46 8.25
CA PRO A 66 5.67 -11.49 7.56
C PRO A 66 5.09 -10.09 7.23
N ARG A 67 5.96 -9.07 7.12
CA ARG A 67 5.59 -7.70 6.82
C ARG A 67 6.09 -7.34 5.44
N MET A 68 5.18 -6.89 4.57
CA MET A 68 5.56 -6.42 3.25
C MET A 68 5.49 -4.90 3.21
N THR A 69 6.63 -4.28 2.92
CA THR A 69 6.74 -2.83 2.77
C THR A 69 6.85 -2.47 1.30
N TYR A 70 5.99 -1.56 0.88
CA TYR A 70 5.92 -1.05 -0.48
C TYR A 70 6.19 0.44 -0.45
N ARG A 71 7.04 0.91 -1.38
CA ARG A 71 7.18 2.34 -1.62
C ARG A 71 6.35 2.69 -2.83
N TRP A 72 5.49 3.67 -2.71
CA TRP A 72 4.86 4.24 -3.89
C TRP A 72 5.59 5.51 -4.31
N TYR A 73 5.52 5.77 -5.59
CA TYR A 73 5.94 7.04 -6.17
C TYR A 73 4.72 7.73 -6.81
N GLY A 74 4.84 9.05 -6.99
CA GLY A 74 3.77 10.00 -7.37
C GLY A 74 2.85 9.54 -8.52
N PHE A 75 1.68 10.15 -8.70
CA PHE A 75 1.58 11.55 -9.17
C PHE A 75 1.42 12.63 -8.11
#